data_AF-A0A183ECG9-F1
#
_entry.id   AF-A0A183ECG9-F1
#
_cell.length_a   1.000
_cell.length_b   1.000
_cell.length_c   1.000
_cell.angle_alpha   90.00
_cell.angle_beta   90.00
_cell.angle_gamma   90.00
#
_symmetry.space_group_name_H-M   'P 1'
#
loop_
_entity.id
_entity.type
_entity.pdbx_description
1 polymer ?
#
loop_
_entity_poly.entity_id
_entity_poly.type
_entity_poly.pdbx_seq_one_letter_code
_entity_poly.pdbx_strand_id
1 'polypeptide(L)'
;LREILEEKNDINLYSVLLSLILKFSEFRYSYLRFRRKQVADKCPTDPSYVHVNNAYERALVFMHKMPRIWMEYGEFLIQQRFITRTRRVFDRALRALPVTQHDRIWPLYIKFVTSHEIPETTIRVYRRYLKLLPKHREDFVDYLRKIDHLDDAAQQLAILVNDDKPYSEHGKTTHQLWTELCELISKNPIKVHSLNVDSIIRQGIRRYSDQVGILWCSLAEYYIRSGHFEKHLYFFEQI
;
A
#
# COMPACT_ATOMS: atom_id res chain seq x y z
N LEU A 1 -25.31 48.51 -13.39
CA LEU A 1 -26.12 48.30 -12.16
C LEU A 1 -27.05 47.09 -12.25
N ARG A 2 -27.80 46.89 -13.36
CA ARG A 2 -28.60 45.67 -13.57
C ARG A 2 -27.76 44.39 -13.72
N GLU A 3 -26.66 44.43 -14.49
CA GLU A 3 -25.75 43.27 -14.62
C GLU A 3 -25.10 42.86 -13.29
N ILE A 4 -24.72 43.82 -12.43
CA ILE A 4 -24.14 43.56 -11.10
C ILE A 4 -25.18 42.97 -10.12
N LEU A 5 -26.46 43.28 -10.32
CA LEU A 5 -27.57 42.73 -9.51
C LEU A 5 -27.97 41.32 -9.97
N GLU A 6 -27.88 41.03 -11.28
CA GLU A 6 -28.06 39.67 -11.81
C GLU A 6 -26.91 38.75 -11.37
N GLU A 7 -25.66 39.19 -11.44
CA GLU A 7 -24.52 38.44 -10.89
C GLU A 7 -24.67 38.17 -9.39
N LYS A 8 -25.12 39.16 -8.59
CA LYS A 8 -25.36 38.97 -7.15
C LYS A 8 -26.51 38.01 -6.85
N ASN A 9 -27.58 38.03 -7.64
CA ASN A 9 -28.70 37.09 -7.50
C ASN A 9 -28.29 35.67 -7.90
N ASP A 10 -27.48 35.52 -8.94
CA ASP A 10 -26.93 34.24 -9.33
C ASP A 10 -25.98 33.71 -8.25
N ILE A 11 -25.08 34.52 -7.70
CA ILE A 11 -24.19 34.13 -6.60
C ILE A 11 -24.99 33.71 -5.35
N ASN A 12 -26.10 34.40 -5.04
CA ASN A 12 -27.00 34.01 -3.94
C ASN A 12 -27.77 32.72 -4.24
N LEU A 13 -28.21 32.51 -5.47
CA LEU A 13 -28.87 31.28 -5.87
C LEU A 13 -27.89 30.10 -5.83
N TYR A 14 -26.66 30.29 -6.31
CA TYR A 14 -25.58 29.29 -6.24
C TYR A 14 -25.19 29.00 -4.79
N SER A 15 -25.11 30.01 -3.91
CA SER A 15 -24.79 29.80 -2.50
C SER A 15 -25.90 29.05 -1.75
N VAL A 16 -27.16 29.36 -2.04
CA VAL A 16 -28.33 28.64 -1.50
C VAL A 16 -28.39 27.21 -2.04
N LEU A 17 -28.19 27.00 -3.34
CA LEU A 17 -28.14 25.66 -3.96
C LEU A 17 -26.98 24.84 -3.41
N LEU A 18 -25.78 25.43 -3.27
CA LEU A 18 -24.63 24.77 -2.65
C LEU A 18 -24.94 24.40 -1.20
N SER A 19 -25.57 25.30 -0.42
CA SER A 19 -25.97 25.00 0.95
C SER A 19 -27.01 23.88 1.04
N LEU A 20 -27.96 23.80 0.09
CA LEU A 20 -28.96 22.74 0.02
C LEU A 20 -28.33 21.40 -0.39
N ILE A 21 -27.42 21.40 -1.36
CA ILE A 21 -26.66 20.22 -1.78
C ILE A 21 -25.78 19.70 -0.64
N LEU A 22 -25.11 20.61 0.09
CA LEU A 22 -24.31 20.28 1.26
C LEU A 22 -25.18 19.72 2.39
N LYS A 23 -26.29 20.37 2.75
CA LYS A 23 -27.25 19.86 3.75
C LYS A 23 -27.83 18.51 3.36
N PHE A 24 -28.14 18.30 2.08
CA PHE A 24 -28.60 17.02 1.58
C PHE A 24 -27.51 15.93 1.68
N SER A 25 -26.25 16.29 1.44
CA SER A 25 -25.11 15.38 1.61
C SER A 25 -24.90 14.98 3.08
N GLU A 26 -25.05 15.93 4.01
CA GLU A 26 -24.97 15.70 5.46
C GLU A 26 -26.12 14.84 5.95
N PHE A 27 -27.35 15.12 5.50
CA PHE A 27 -28.53 14.32 5.83
C PHE A 27 -28.40 12.89 5.31
N ARG A 28 -27.90 12.72 4.09
CA ARG A 28 -27.69 11.39 3.53
C ARG A 28 -26.59 10.64 4.27
N TYR A 29 -25.54 11.33 4.71
CA TYR A 29 -24.50 10.74 5.55
C TYR A 29 -25.03 10.32 6.93
N SER A 30 -25.82 11.17 7.60
CA SER A 30 -26.44 10.84 8.88
C SER A 30 -27.43 9.68 8.76
N TYR A 31 -28.18 9.63 7.65
CA TYR A 31 -29.06 8.52 7.30
C TYR A 31 -28.31 7.20 7.12
N LEU A 32 -27.19 7.19 6.39
CA LEU A 32 -26.36 5.99 6.23
C LEU A 32 -25.82 5.49 7.58
N ARG A 33 -25.35 6.41 8.43
CA ARG A 33 -24.87 6.08 9.78
C ARG A 33 -25.97 5.48 10.64
N PHE A 34 -27.18 6.03 10.57
CA PHE A 34 -28.35 5.51 11.27
C PHE A 34 -28.71 4.09 10.79
N ARG A 35 -28.72 3.87 9.48
CA ARG A 35 -28.99 2.57 8.87
C ARG A 35 -27.92 1.53 9.21
N ARG A 36 -26.64 1.93 9.30
CA ARG A 36 -25.55 1.04 9.76
C ARG A 36 -25.75 0.60 11.21
N LYS A 37 -26.16 1.51 12.10
CA LYS A 37 -26.47 1.18 13.51
C LYS A 37 -27.61 0.17 13.63
N GLN A 38 -28.69 0.33 12.87
CA GLN A 38 -29.82 -0.60 12.90
C GLN A 38 -29.49 -2.02 12.43
N VAL A 39 -28.43 -2.17 11.66
CA VAL A 39 -28.02 -3.45 11.09
C VAL A 39 -26.90 -4.08 11.93
N ALA A 40 -26.29 -3.34 12.86
CA ALA A 40 -25.25 -3.85 13.74
C ALA A 40 -25.72 -5.00 14.64
N ASP A 41 -27.00 -5.02 15.03
CA ASP A 41 -27.59 -6.03 15.91
C ASP A 41 -28.15 -7.25 15.15
N LYS A 42 -28.01 -7.29 13.81
CA LYS A 42 -28.61 -8.31 12.94
C LYS A 42 -27.57 -9.26 12.37
N CYS A 43 -28.00 -10.44 11.91
CA CYS A 43 -27.09 -11.42 11.32
C CYS A 43 -26.61 -10.95 9.93
N PRO A 44 -25.33 -11.12 9.56
CA PRO A 44 -24.77 -10.67 8.27
C PRO A 44 -25.50 -11.16 7.02
N THR A 45 -26.27 -12.24 7.11
CA THR A 45 -27.06 -12.84 6.02
C THR A 45 -28.39 -12.12 5.78
N ASP A 46 -28.83 -11.26 6.69
CA ASP A 46 -30.15 -10.63 6.61
C ASP A 46 -30.28 -9.70 5.39
N PRO A 47 -31.44 -9.67 4.70
CA PRO A 47 -31.70 -8.74 3.58
C PRO A 47 -31.50 -7.27 3.93
N SER A 48 -31.56 -6.92 5.22
CA SER A 48 -31.25 -5.58 5.75
C SER A 48 -29.86 -5.09 5.31
N TYR A 49 -28.86 -5.97 5.27
CA TYR A 49 -27.51 -5.66 4.82
C TYR A 49 -27.46 -5.32 3.32
N VAL A 50 -28.27 -5.98 2.49
CA VAL A 50 -28.41 -5.66 1.06
C VAL A 50 -29.04 -4.28 0.86
N HIS A 51 -30.05 -3.93 1.65
CA HIS A 51 -30.66 -2.59 1.59
C HIS A 51 -29.67 -1.48 1.97
N VAL A 52 -28.83 -1.71 2.99
CA VAL A 52 -27.78 -0.75 3.36
C VAL A 52 -26.73 -0.63 2.27
N ASN A 53 -26.29 -1.76 1.68
CA ASN A 53 -25.40 -1.75 0.52
C ASN A 53 -25.97 -0.94 -0.66
N ASN A 54 -27.25 -1.10 -0.97
CA ASN A 54 -27.91 -0.35 -2.03
C ASN A 54 -28.04 1.14 -1.69
N ALA A 55 -28.23 1.48 -0.40
CA ALA A 55 -28.23 2.87 0.05
C ALA A 55 -26.86 3.53 -0.13
N TYR A 56 -25.77 2.82 0.18
CA TYR A 56 -24.40 3.29 -0.09
C TYR A 56 -24.14 3.49 -1.59
N GLU A 57 -24.52 2.55 -2.45
CA GLU A 57 -24.34 2.69 -3.91
C GLU A 57 -25.11 3.92 -4.45
N ARG A 58 -26.36 4.15 -4.01
CA ARG A 58 -27.12 5.35 -4.36
C ARG A 58 -26.46 6.63 -3.85
N ALA A 59 -25.89 6.59 -2.65
CA ALA A 59 -25.20 7.74 -2.08
C ALA A 59 -23.94 8.11 -2.87
N LEU A 60 -23.17 7.11 -3.31
CA LEU A 60 -21.96 7.29 -4.10
C LEU A 60 -22.21 7.93 -5.47
N VAL A 61 -23.38 7.70 -6.10
CA VAL A 61 -23.73 8.38 -7.36
C VAL A 61 -23.62 9.91 -7.23
N PHE A 62 -24.08 10.47 -6.12
CA PHE A 62 -24.10 11.92 -5.91
C PHE A 62 -22.85 12.44 -5.17
N MET A 63 -22.24 11.62 -4.30
CA MET A 63 -21.16 12.04 -3.38
C MET A 63 -19.84 11.26 -3.57
N HIS A 64 -19.53 10.82 -4.79
CA HIS A 64 -18.31 10.06 -5.08
C HIS A 64 -17.01 10.83 -4.77
N LYS A 65 -17.05 12.17 -4.67
CA LYS A 65 -15.88 13.02 -4.37
C LYS A 65 -15.52 13.08 -2.87
N MET A 66 -16.33 12.48 -1.99
CA MET A 66 -16.08 12.50 -0.54
C MET A 66 -15.43 11.18 -0.07
N PRO A 67 -14.16 11.19 0.38
CA PRO A 67 -13.46 9.97 0.83
C PRO A 67 -14.13 9.25 2.00
N ARG A 68 -14.76 10.00 2.91
CA ARG A 68 -15.37 9.44 4.13
C ARG A 68 -16.39 8.34 3.83
N ILE A 69 -17.19 8.52 2.79
CA ILE A 69 -18.23 7.56 2.41
C ILE A 69 -17.61 6.28 1.87
N TRP A 70 -16.53 6.40 1.08
CA TRP A 70 -15.77 5.24 0.59
C TRP A 70 -15.12 4.46 1.73
N MET A 71 -14.56 5.14 2.72
CA MET A 71 -13.96 4.49 3.89
C MET A 71 -15.00 3.70 4.68
N GLU A 72 -16.13 4.33 5.04
CA GLU A 72 -17.19 3.65 5.79
C GLU A 72 -17.83 2.51 5.00
N TYR A 73 -18.01 2.69 3.69
CA TYR A 73 -18.56 1.64 2.84
C TYR A 73 -17.58 0.46 2.73
N GLY A 74 -16.28 0.76 2.57
CA GLY A 74 -15.22 -0.24 2.59
C GLY A 74 -15.22 -1.04 3.90
N GLU A 75 -15.21 -0.38 5.05
CA GLU A 75 -15.30 -1.03 6.37
C GLU A 75 -16.53 -1.92 6.50
N PHE A 76 -17.70 -1.43 6.06
CA PHE A 76 -18.94 -2.19 6.12
C PHE A 76 -18.87 -3.47 5.26
N LEU A 77 -18.29 -3.38 4.07
CA LEU A 77 -18.09 -4.55 3.20
C LEU A 77 -17.04 -5.53 3.76
N ILE A 78 -16.02 -5.02 4.46
CA ILE A 78 -15.03 -5.86 5.16
C ILE A 78 -15.72 -6.67 6.26
N GLN A 79 -16.62 -6.05 7.03
CA GLN A 79 -17.43 -6.76 8.04
C GLN A 79 -18.29 -7.88 7.42
N GLN A 80 -18.81 -7.66 6.20
CA GLN A 80 -19.58 -8.67 5.45
C GLN A 80 -18.73 -9.75 4.77
N ARG A 81 -17.39 -9.61 4.75
CA ARG A 81 -16.43 -10.53 4.08
C ARG A 81 -16.62 -10.71 2.57
N PHE A 82 -17.20 -9.74 1.86
CA PHE A 82 -17.36 -9.79 0.39
C PHE A 82 -16.09 -9.37 -0.37
N ILE A 83 -15.10 -10.26 -0.47
CA ILE A 83 -13.75 -9.96 -0.99
C ILE A 83 -13.76 -9.27 -2.37
N THR A 84 -14.44 -9.87 -3.35
CA THR A 84 -14.45 -9.38 -4.74
C THR A 84 -15.15 -8.03 -4.88
N ARG A 85 -16.23 -7.83 -4.12
CA ARG A 85 -16.98 -6.57 -4.09
C ARG A 85 -16.18 -5.47 -3.42
N THR A 86 -15.61 -5.75 -2.25
CA THR A 86 -14.74 -4.83 -1.52
C THR A 86 -13.58 -4.35 -2.38
N ARG A 87 -12.91 -5.26 -3.08
CA ARG A 87 -11.83 -4.91 -4.03
C ARG A 87 -12.29 -3.95 -5.12
N ARG A 88 -13.41 -4.28 -5.79
CA ARG A 88 -13.97 -3.42 -6.85
C ARG A 88 -14.37 -2.05 -6.33
N VAL A 89 -14.84 -1.96 -5.09
CA VAL A 89 -15.21 -0.70 -4.43
C VAL A 89 -13.99 0.16 -4.14
N PHE A 90 -12.92 -0.42 -3.59
CA PHE A 90 -11.64 0.31 -3.42
C PHE A 90 -11.05 0.76 -4.76
N ASP A 91 -11.08 -0.09 -5.79
CA ASP A 91 -10.64 0.27 -7.15
C ASP A 91 -11.50 1.39 -7.77
N ARG A 92 -12.81 1.45 -7.46
CA ARG A 92 -13.68 2.55 -7.86
C ARG A 92 -13.36 3.83 -7.08
N ALA A 93 -13.11 3.72 -5.77
CA ALA A 93 -12.77 4.86 -4.92
C ALA A 93 -11.48 5.55 -5.42
N LEU A 94 -10.44 4.77 -5.73
CA LEU A 94 -9.17 5.30 -6.25
C LEU A 94 -9.30 5.95 -7.64
N ARG A 95 -10.31 5.59 -8.44
CA ARG A 95 -10.61 6.24 -9.73
C ARG A 95 -11.45 7.52 -9.56
N ALA A 96 -12.34 7.53 -8.58
CA ALA A 96 -13.26 8.64 -8.36
C ALA A 96 -12.63 9.82 -7.60
N LEU A 97 -11.62 9.56 -6.78
CA LEU A 97 -11.04 10.55 -5.88
C LEU A 97 -9.72 11.12 -6.42
N PRO A 98 -9.43 12.41 -6.15
CA PRO A 98 -8.13 13.01 -6.41
C PRO A 98 -7.00 12.31 -5.64
N VAL A 99 -5.80 12.30 -6.22
CA VAL A 99 -4.60 11.63 -5.65
C VAL A 99 -4.27 12.12 -4.24
N THR A 100 -4.55 13.39 -3.92
CA THR A 100 -4.34 13.98 -2.59
C THR A 100 -5.11 13.27 -1.47
N GLN A 101 -6.20 12.59 -1.80
CA GLN A 101 -7.05 11.92 -0.82
C GLN A 101 -6.79 10.41 -0.74
N HIS A 102 -5.96 9.87 -1.64
CA HIS A 102 -5.66 8.43 -1.69
C HIS A 102 -4.96 7.94 -0.42
N ASP A 103 -4.18 8.80 0.24
CA ASP A 103 -3.49 8.52 1.50
C ASP A 103 -4.41 8.02 2.61
N ARG A 104 -5.70 8.41 2.61
CA ARG A 104 -6.68 7.94 3.60
C ARG A 104 -7.26 6.56 3.29
N ILE A 105 -7.26 6.18 2.02
CA ILE A 105 -7.92 4.94 1.55
C ILE A 105 -6.93 3.79 1.52
N TRP A 106 -5.68 4.06 1.13
CA TRP A 106 -4.66 3.03 1.03
C TRP A 106 -4.44 2.25 2.33
N PRO A 107 -4.32 2.86 3.53
CA PRO A 107 -4.13 2.11 4.77
C PRO A 107 -5.27 1.12 5.04
N LEU A 108 -6.52 1.51 4.75
CA LEU A 108 -7.67 0.63 4.89
C LEU A 108 -7.62 -0.50 3.85
N TYR A 109 -7.25 -0.18 2.62
CA TYR A 109 -7.16 -1.16 1.55
C TYR A 109 -6.05 -2.18 1.82
N ILE A 110 -4.87 -1.73 2.25
CA ILE A 110 -3.75 -2.60 2.63
C ILE A 110 -4.13 -3.49 3.82
N LYS A 111 -4.73 -2.93 4.88
CA LYS A 111 -5.22 -3.74 6.02
C LYS A 111 -6.19 -4.84 5.56
N PHE A 112 -7.12 -4.51 4.67
CA PHE A 112 -8.05 -5.48 4.09
C PHE A 112 -7.33 -6.56 3.30
N VAL A 113 -6.38 -6.20 2.44
CA VAL A 113 -5.71 -7.19 1.60
C VAL A 113 -4.76 -8.06 2.43
N THR A 114 -4.09 -7.51 3.44
CA THR A 114 -3.25 -8.30 4.36
C THR A 114 -4.07 -9.26 5.23
N SER A 115 -5.33 -8.94 5.53
CA SER A 115 -6.21 -9.85 6.27
C SER A 115 -6.79 -10.99 5.42
N HIS A 116 -6.60 -10.97 4.09
CA HIS A 116 -7.08 -12.02 3.18
C HIS A 116 -5.89 -12.67 2.47
N GLU A 117 -5.76 -13.99 2.55
CA GLU A 117 -4.60 -14.75 2.03
C GLU A 117 -4.65 -14.94 0.50
N ILE A 118 -4.61 -13.84 -0.28
CA ILE A 118 -4.55 -13.88 -1.76
C ILE A 118 -3.29 -13.13 -2.24
N PRO A 119 -2.12 -13.79 -2.22
CA PRO A 119 -0.81 -13.13 -2.34
C PRO A 119 -0.65 -12.35 -3.65
N GLU A 120 -1.06 -12.91 -4.79
CA GLU A 120 -0.92 -12.26 -6.10
C GLU A 120 -1.66 -10.92 -6.19
N THR A 121 -2.89 -10.89 -5.65
CA THR A 121 -3.68 -9.65 -5.67
C THR A 121 -3.04 -8.61 -4.76
N THR A 122 -2.51 -9.04 -3.62
CA THR A 122 -1.80 -8.17 -2.69
C THR A 122 -0.57 -7.56 -3.31
N ILE A 123 0.28 -8.36 -3.95
CA ILE A 123 1.49 -7.88 -4.63
C ILE A 123 1.12 -6.82 -5.67
N ARG A 124 0.07 -7.05 -6.47
CA ARG A 124 -0.40 -6.07 -7.46
C ARG A 124 -0.88 -4.76 -6.83
N VAL A 125 -1.60 -4.84 -5.72
CA VAL A 125 -2.11 -3.67 -4.99
C VAL A 125 -0.95 -2.89 -4.37
N TYR A 126 0.00 -3.56 -3.71
CA TYR A 126 1.20 -2.93 -3.15
C TYR A 126 2.07 -2.28 -4.23
N ARG A 127 2.32 -2.95 -5.37
CA ARG A 127 3.06 -2.36 -6.49
C ARG A 127 2.42 -1.05 -6.99
N ARG A 128 1.09 -0.94 -6.97
CA ARG A 128 0.38 0.30 -7.29
C ARG A 128 0.51 1.35 -6.18
N TYR A 129 0.41 0.92 -4.92
CA TYR A 129 0.56 1.79 -3.75
C TYR A 129 1.95 2.47 -3.71
N LEU A 130 3.01 1.71 -3.97
CA LEU A 130 4.39 2.19 -3.95
C LEU A 130 4.72 3.23 -5.02
N LYS A 131 3.97 3.27 -6.13
CA LYS A 131 4.11 4.33 -7.13
C LYS A 131 3.69 5.70 -6.59
N LEU A 132 2.77 5.74 -5.63
CA LEU A 132 2.26 6.97 -5.03
C LEU A 132 3.03 7.32 -3.75
N LEU A 133 3.29 6.32 -2.91
CA LEU A 133 3.95 6.48 -1.62
C LEU A 133 5.15 5.54 -1.55
N PRO A 134 6.33 5.96 -2.04
CA PRO A 134 7.54 5.14 -1.99
C PRO A 134 8.06 4.92 -0.56
N LYS A 135 7.49 5.63 0.41
CA LYS A 135 7.93 5.63 1.81
C LYS A 135 7.58 4.34 2.56
N HIS A 136 6.42 3.74 2.27
CA HIS A 136 5.94 2.49 2.87
C HIS A 136 6.49 1.23 2.17
N ARG A 137 7.71 1.31 1.62
CA ARG A 137 8.34 0.21 0.90
C ARG A 137 8.79 -0.90 1.86
N GLU A 138 9.15 -0.56 3.09
CA GLU A 138 9.55 -1.54 4.11
C GLU A 138 8.38 -2.43 4.53
N ASP A 139 7.20 -1.86 4.78
CA ASP A 139 5.98 -2.63 5.07
C ASP A 139 5.68 -3.68 3.97
N PHE A 140 6.01 -3.36 2.70
CA PHE A 140 5.86 -4.28 1.59
C PHE A 140 6.92 -5.39 1.59
N VAL A 141 8.17 -5.06 1.91
CA VAL A 141 9.25 -6.07 2.06
C VAL A 141 8.90 -7.05 3.18
N ASP A 142 8.43 -6.56 4.33
CA ASP A 142 8.01 -7.39 5.45
C ASP A 142 6.84 -8.30 5.09
N TYR A 143 5.90 -7.81 4.28
CA TYR A 143 4.81 -8.62 3.75
C TYR A 143 5.31 -9.71 2.78
N LEU A 144 6.21 -9.37 1.85
CA LEU A 144 6.77 -10.33 0.91
C LEU A 144 7.58 -11.43 1.61
N ARG A 145 8.30 -11.07 2.68
CA ARG A 145 9.02 -12.02 3.53
C ARG A 145 8.09 -13.02 4.20
N LYS A 146 6.88 -12.58 4.63
CA LYS A 146 5.86 -13.48 5.20
C LYS A 146 5.30 -14.48 4.18
N ILE A 147 5.23 -14.10 2.91
CA ILE A 147 4.74 -14.97 1.81
C ILE A 147 5.86 -15.80 1.20
N ASP A 148 7.10 -15.67 1.68
CA ASP A 148 8.27 -16.35 1.13
C ASP A 148 8.54 -15.99 -0.35
N HIS A 149 8.05 -14.83 -0.81
CA HIS A 149 8.34 -14.30 -2.14
C HIS A 149 9.60 -13.42 -2.09
N LEU A 150 10.74 -14.10 -1.93
CA LEU A 150 12.03 -13.48 -1.61
C LEU A 150 12.67 -12.71 -2.77
N ASP A 151 12.42 -13.14 -4.01
CA ASP A 151 12.95 -12.49 -5.21
C ASP A 151 12.47 -11.03 -5.32
N ASP A 152 11.15 -10.83 -5.26
CA ASP A 152 10.53 -9.50 -5.24
C ASP A 152 10.99 -8.70 -4.01
N ALA A 153 11.12 -9.34 -2.84
CA ALA A 153 11.54 -8.68 -1.61
C ALA A 153 12.96 -8.11 -1.75
N ALA A 154 13.88 -8.91 -2.29
CA ALA A 154 15.25 -8.51 -2.55
C ALA A 154 15.30 -7.36 -3.56
N GLN A 155 14.50 -7.41 -4.62
CA GLN A 155 14.44 -6.32 -5.60
C GLN A 155 13.95 -5.00 -4.98
N GLN A 156 12.92 -5.06 -4.13
CA GLN A 156 12.41 -3.86 -3.46
C GLN A 156 13.43 -3.31 -2.44
N LEU A 157 14.13 -4.18 -1.71
CA LEU A 157 15.22 -3.79 -0.81
C LEU A 157 16.39 -3.16 -1.57
N ALA A 158 16.79 -3.71 -2.72
CA ALA A 158 17.86 -3.15 -3.54
C ALA A 158 17.51 -1.73 -4.03
N ILE A 159 16.25 -1.48 -4.38
CA ILE A 159 15.78 -0.13 -4.73
C ILE A 159 15.85 0.80 -3.51
N LEU A 160 15.36 0.35 -2.35
CA LEU A 160 15.38 1.11 -1.10
C LEU A 160 16.81 1.50 -0.68
N VAL A 161 17.74 0.57 -0.86
CA VAL A 161 19.16 0.70 -0.54
C VAL A 161 19.88 1.70 -1.46
N ASN A 162 19.47 1.77 -2.73
CA ASN A 162 20.02 2.71 -3.69
C ASN A 162 19.48 4.14 -3.51
N ASP A 163 18.36 4.32 -2.82
CA ASP A 163 17.90 5.64 -2.43
C ASP A 163 18.86 6.20 -1.36
N ASP A 164 19.56 7.31 -1.65
CA ASP A 164 20.56 7.96 -0.78
C ASP A 164 20.01 8.57 0.53
N LYS A 165 18.85 8.12 1.01
CA LYS A 165 18.20 8.66 2.20
C LYS A 165 18.84 8.06 3.46
N PRO A 166 19.35 8.90 4.39
CA PRO A 166 20.08 8.42 5.56
C PRO A 166 19.18 7.68 6.58
N TYR A 167 17.88 7.97 6.59
CA TYR A 167 16.91 7.37 7.49
C TYR A 167 15.65 6.98 6.74
N SER A 168 15.17 5.77 7.02
CA SER A 168 13.83 5.35 6.62
C SER A 168 12.76 5.81 7.60
N GLU A 169 11.48 5.75 7.22
CA GLU A 169 10.35 6.10 8.10
C GLU A 169 10.27 5.20 9.35
N HIS A 170 10.78 3.97 9.28
CA HIS A 170 10.89 3.09 10.45
C HIS A 170 12.15 3.38 11.30
N GLY A 171 12.92 4.41 10.96
CA GLY A 171 14.15 4.79 11.66
C GLY A 171 15.34 3.86 11.40
N LYS A 172 15.19 2.89 10.49
CA LYS A 172 16.30 2.03 10.08
C LYS A 172 17.38 2.83 9.36
N THR A 173 18.63 2.55 9.69
CA THR A 173 19.76 3.15 9.00
C THR A 173 19.97 2.46 7.65
N THR A 174 20.55 3.17 6.69
CA THR A 174 20.93 2.58 5.40
C THR A 174 21.76 1.31 5.56
N HIS A 175 22.64 1.28 6.56
CA HIS A 175 23.46 0.11 6.87
C HIS A 175 22.63 -1.10 7.30
N GLN A 176 21.64 -0.90 8.17
CA GLN A 176 20.74 -1.98 8.59
C GLN A 176 20.00 -2.58 7.39
N LEU A 177 19.55 -1.74 6.46
CA LEU A 177 18.90 -2.17 5.21
C LEU A 177 19.85 -2.97 4.31
N TRP A 178 21.11 -2.57 4.23
CA TRP A 178 22.16 -3.33 3.53
C TRP A 178 22.41 -4.69 4.16
N THR A 179 22.53 -4.76 5.48
CA THR A 179 22.72 -6.03 6.20
C THR A 179 21.51 -6.95 6.01
N GLU A 180 20.29 -6.42 6.10
CA GLU A 180 19.06 -7.18 5.83
C GLU A 180 19.01 -7.72 4.39
N LEU A 181 19.41 -6.92 3.40
CA LEU A 181 19.50 -7.35 2.00
C LEU A 181 20.52 -8.48 1.82
N CYS A 182 21.72 -8.31 2.36
CA CYS A 182 22.79 -9.31 2.28
C CYS A 182 22.41 -10.63 2.98
N GLU A 183 21.79 -10.57 4.15
CA GLU A 183 21.31 -11.74 4.88
C GLU A 183 20.19 -12.48 4.11
N LEU A 184 19.28 -11.74 3.47
CA LEU A 184 18.21 -12.33 2.67
C LEU A 184 18.77 -13.08 1.45
N ILE A 185 19.74 -12.47 0.76
CA ILE A 185 20.41 -13.05 -0.42
C ILE A 185 21.25 -14.26 0.00
N SER A 186 22.08 -14.14 1.04
CA SER A 186 22.98 -15.23 1.46
C SER A 186 22.18 -16.45 1.92
N LYS A 187 21.05 -16.24 2.60
CA LYS A 187 20.25 -17.36 3.13
C LYS A 187 19.50 -18.13 2.04
N ASN A 188 19.10 -17.46 0.95
CA ASN A 188 18.22 -18.05 -0.06
C ASN A 188 18.73 -17.89 -1.51
N PRO A 189 19.90 -18.42 -1.89
CA PRO A 189 20.46 -18.24 -3.24
C PRO A 189 19.60 -18.82 -4.35
N ILE A 190 18.84 -19.89 -4.07
CA ILE A 190 18.00 -20.60 -5.04
C ILE A 190 16.69 -19.83 -5.32
N LYS A 191 16.29 -18.87 -4.48
CA LYS A 191 15.03 -18.12 -4.64
C LYS A 191 15.25 -16.67 -5.09
N VAL A 192 16.51 -16.25 -5.22
CA VAL A 192 16.88 -14.90 -5.63
C VAL A 192 17.67 -14.99 -6.92
N HIS A 193 16.99 -14.79 -8.05
CA HIS A 193 17.59 -14.86 -9.39
C HIS A 193 17.63 -13.51 -10.10
N SER A 194 16.76 -12.60 -9.69
CA SER A 194 16.55 -11.32 -10.37
C SER A 194 17.66 -10.29 -10.17
N LEU A 195 18.56 -10.51 -9.20
CA LEU A 195 19.59 -9.57 -8.80
C LEU A 195 21.00 -10.09 -9.11
N ASN A 196 21.85 -9.20 -9.61
CA ASN A 196 23.27 -9.48 -9.75
C ASN A 196 23.97 -9.22 -8.41
N VAL A 197 24.15 -10.29 -7.63
CA VAL A 197 24.70 -10.27 -6.27
C VAL A 197 26.11 -9.65 -6.23
N ASP A 198 26.97 -9.97 -7.20
CA ASP A 198 28.34 -9.43 -7.27
C ASP A 198 28.34 -7.89 -7.37
N SER A 199 27.45 -7.35 -8.21
CA SER A 199 27.36 -5.90 -8.41
C SER A 199 26.89 -5.18 -7.15
N ILE A 200 25.92 -5.77 -6.44
CA ILE A 200 25.34 -5.23 -5.22
C ILE A 200 26.38 -5.22 -4.09
N ILE A 201 27.10 -6.32 -3.89
CA ILE A 201 28.07 -6.41 -2.80
C ILE A 201 29.28 -5.52 -3.06
N ARG A 202 29.75 -5.43 -4.32
CA ARG A 202 30.80 -4.47 -4.70
C ARG A 202 30.37 -3.02 -4.46
N GLN A 203 29.09 -2.70 -4.70
CA GLN A 203 28.54 -1.38 -4.38
C GLN A 203 28.49 -1.14 -2.86
N GLY A 204 28.07 -2.14 -2.08
CA GLY A 204 28.07 -2.10 -0.61
C GLY A 204 29.46 -1.85 -0.03
N ILE A 205 30.48 -2.57 -0.53
CA ILE A 205 31.89 -2.42 -0.10
C ILE A 205 32.42 -1.01 -0.38
N ARG A 206 32.10 -0.44 -1.54
CA ARG A 206 32.53 0.93 -1.90
C ARG A 206 31.89 2.00 -1.01
N ARG A 207 30.64 1.77 -0.59
CA ARG A 207 29.86 2.74 0.19
C ARG A 207 30.11 2.63 1.69
N TYR A 208 30.45 1.44 2.18
CA TYR A 208 30.63 1.15 3.60
C TYR A 208 31.93 0.37 3.84
N SER A 209 33.03 1.12 3.93
CA SER A 209 34.38 0.60 4.21
C SER A 209 34.50 -0.11 5.55
N ASP A 210 33.62 0.22 6.50
CA ASP A 210 33.81 -0.14 7.91
C ASP A 210 33.32 -1.57 8.21
N GLN A 211 32.55 -2.18 7.30
CA GLN A 211 31.93 -3.51 7.47
C GLN A 211 32.19 -4.45 6.29
N VAL A 212 33.25 -4.18 5.53
CA VAL A 212 33.63 -4.95 4.33
C VAL A 212 33.77 -6.44 4.64
N GLY A 213 34.31 -6.81 5.80
CA GLY A 213 34.43 -8.21 6.23
C GLY A 213 33.09 -8.93 6.36
N ILE A 214 32.06 -8.30 6.93
CA ILE A 214 30.72 -8.90 7.09
C ILE A 214 30.08 -9.12 5.72
N LEU A 215 30.22 -8.16 4.81
CA LEU A 215 29.70 -8.24 3.45
C LEU A 215 30.38 -9.37 2.66
N TRP A 216 31.70 -9.50 2.75
CA TRP A 216 32.42 -10.60 2.13
C TRP A 216 32.03 -11.97 2.70
N CYS A 217 31.85 -12.09 4.03
CA CYS A 217 31.36 -13.32 4.64
C CYS A 217 29.96 -13.69 4.11
N SER A 218 29.06 -12.71 3.97
CA SER A 218 27.72 -12.97 3.42
C SER A 218 27.75 -13.40 1.95
N LEU A 219 28.71 -12.89 1.16
CA LEU A 219 28.93 -13.32 -0.22
C LEU A 219 29.51 -14.72 -0.32
N ALA A 220 30.47 -15.03 0.55
CA ALA A 220 31.02 -16.37 0.67
C ALA A 220 29.92 -17.39 0.98
N GLU A 221 29.06 -17.09 1.96
CA GLU A 221 27.91 -17.94 2.29
C GLU A 221 26.96 -18.14 1.10
N TYR A 222 26.72 -17.10 0.31
CA TYR A 222 25.92 -17.19 -0.92
C TYR A 222 26.55 -18.16 -1.93
N TYR A 223 27.86 -18.08 -2.16
CA TYR A 223 28.56 -18.94 -3.12
C TYR A 223 28.67 -20.39 -2.67
N ILE A 224 28.89 -20.63 -1.37
CA ILE A 224 28.85 -21.99 -0.79
C ILE A 224 27.47 -22.61 -1.04
N ARG A 225 26.41 -21.89 -0.72
CA ARG A 225 25.04 -22.40 -0.82
C ARG A 225 24.52 -22.52 -2.25
N SER A 226 25.04 -21.73 -3.18
CA SER A 226 24.75 -21.85 -4.62
C SER A 226 25.60 -22.90 -5.33
N GLY A 227 26.52 -23.57 -4.64
CA GLY A 227 27.35 -24.66 -5.18
C GLY A 227 28.49 -24.22 -6.11
N HIS A 228 28.79 -22.91 -6.18
CA HIS A 228 29.86 -22.37 -7.03
C HIS A 228 31.17 -22.21 -6.22
N PHE A 229 31.79 -23.33 -5.88
CA PHE A 229 32.96 -23.36 -4.98
C PHE A 229 34.21 -22.64 -5.52
N GLU A 230 34.43 -22.65 -6.84
CA GLU A 230 35.59 -21.98 -7.45
C GLU A 230 35.56 -20.46 -7.23
N LYS A 231 34.37 -19.85 -7.39
CA LYS A 231 34.18 -18.42 -7.14
C LYS A 231 34.37 -18.08 -5.66
N HIS A 232 33.89 -18.94 -4.77
CA HIS A 232 34.09 -18.78 -3.34
C HIS A 232 35.57 -18.73 -2.97
N LEU A 233 36.38 -19.68 -3.45
CA LEU A 233 37.83 -19.73 -3.21
C LEU A 233 38.54 -18.46 -3.70
N TYR A 234 38.21 -18.01 -4.92
CA TYR A 234 38.75 -16.78 -5.48
C TYR A 234 38.47 -15.54 -4.61
N PHE A 235 37.30 -15.44 -3.98
CA PHE A 235 36.98 -14.32 -3.12
C PHE A 235 37.67 -14.37 -1.75
N PHE A 236 37.90 -15.56 -1.20
CA PHE A 236 38.69 -15.70 0.03
C PHE A 236 40.13 -15.23 -0.14
N GLU A 237 40.70 -15.37 -1.32
CA GLU A 237 42.04 -14.87 -1.63
C GLU A 237 42.11 -13.33 -1.77
N GLN A 238 40.96 -12.66 -1.93
CA GLN A 238 40.89 -11.19 -2.07
C GLN A 238 40.68 -10.43 -0.75
N ILE A 239 40.38 -11.14 0.34
CA ILE A 239 40.17 -10.59 1.69
C ILE A 239 41.52 -10.50 2.41
#